data_AF-A0A537DHH7-F1
#
_entry.id   AF-A0A537DHH7-F1
#
_cell.length_a   1.000
_cell.length_b   1.000
_cell.length_c   1.000
_cell.angle_alpha   90.00
_cell.angle_beta   90.00
_cell.angle_gamma   90.00
#
_symmetry.space_group_name_H-M   'P 1'
#
loop_
_entity.id
_entity.type
_entity.pdbx_description
1 polymer ?
#
loop_
_entity_poly.entity_id
_entity_poly.type
_entity_poly.pdbx_seq_one_letter_code
_entity_poly.pdbx_strand_id
1 'polypeptide(L)'
;MRIKDVYSKKITSEEEQGGYVIVLKDRLTFFPTLGRRFQMIQNGRSRRAVVESYPCTCRGPGLPHSHFFVRVKAVRSGDRVTIRRDSKSGTRFLLQVQSHPGREP
;
A
#
# COMPACT_ATOMS: atom_id res chain seq x y z
N MET A 1 6.52 16.82 -12.84
CA MET A 1 5.90 15.77 -11.99
C MET A 1 6.94 15.36 -10.96
N ARG A 2 6.76 15.66 -9.68
CA ARG A 2 7.79 15.38 -8.66
C ARG A 2 7.76 13.87 -8.35
N ILE A 3 8.91 13.21 -8.41
CA ILE A 3 9.10 11.78 -8.12
C ILE A 3 8.61 11.41 -6.68
N LYS A 4 8.48 12.43 -5.82
CA LYS A 4 7.96 12.33 -4.45
C LYS A 4 6.49 11.90 -4.36
N ASP A 5 5.73 11.99 -5.45
CA ASP A 5 4.30 11.65 -5.50
C ASP A 5 4.03 10.22 -6.00
N VAL A 6 5.05 9.36 -6.05
CA VAL A 6 4.92 7.95 -6.44
C VAL A 6 5.54 7.03 -5.39
N TYR A 7 4.78 6.04 -4.96
CA TYR A 7 5.22 4.95 -4.10
C TYR A 7 5.12 3.65 -4.88
N SER A 8 6.23 2.92 -5.06
CA SER A 8 6.23 1.61 -5.71
C SER A 8 6.84 0.56 -4.81
N LYS A 9 6.19 -0.59 -4.68
CA LYS A 9 6.66 -1.73 -3.89
C LYS A 9 6.30 -3.05 -4.57
N LYS A 10 7.12 -4.07 -4.36
CA LYS A 10 6.80 -5.45 -4.72
C LYS A 10 6.01 -6.11 -3.58
N ILE A 11 4.93 -6.78 -3.94
CA ILE A 11 4.07 -7.53 -3.03
C ILE A 11 4.78 -8.83 -2.65
N THR A 12 4.89 -9.07 -1.35
CA THR A 12 5.38 -10.32 -0.79
C THR A 12 4.26 -11.34 -0.65
N SER A 13 4.61 -12.60 -0.41
CA SER A 13 3.61 -13.65 -0.18
C SER A 13 2.74 -13.39 1.06
N GLU A 14 3.29 -12.76 2.10
CA GLU A 14 2.53 -12.38 3.30
C GLU A 14 1.46 -11.32 2.98
N GLU A 15 1.82 -10.32 2.17
CA GLU A 15 0.91 -9.26 1.75
C GLU A 15 -0.25 -9.80 0.88
N GLU A 16 0.04 -10.80 0.04
CA GLU A 16 -0.96 -11.51 -0.77
C GLU A 16 -1.92 -12.33 0.10
N GLN A 17 -1.39 -13.19 0.97
CA GLN A 17 -2.18 -14.02 1.88
C GLN A 17 -3.04 -13.17 2.83
N GLY A 18 -2.52 -12.03 3.28
CA GLY A 18 -3.22 -11.09 4.15
C GLY A 18 -4.15 -10.12 3.43
N GLY A 19 -4.04 -9.96 2.11
CA GLY A 19 -4.80 -8.97 1.35
C GLY A 19 -4.51 -7.52 1.75
N TYR A 20 -3.28 -7.24 2.18
CA TYR A 20 -2.82 -5.92 2.59
C TYR A 20 -1.43 -5.62 2.05
N VAL A 21 -1.12 -4.34 1.88
CA VAL A 21 0.21 -3.88 1.49
C VAL A 21 0.83 -3.16 2.67
N ILE A 22 1.99 -3.63 3.12
CA ILE A 22 2.72 -3.00 4.22
C ILE A 22 3.39 -1.73 3.69
N VAL A 23 3.05 -0.62 4.34
CA VAL A 23 3.63 0.70 4.10
C VAL A 23 4.76 0.92 5.09
N LEU A 24 5.93 1.27 4.56
CA LEU A 24 7.08 1.63 5.39
C LEU A 24 6.83 2.98 6.08
N LYS A 25 7.22 3.11 7.36
CA LYS A 25 7.09 4.35 8.16
C LYS A 25 7.64 5.59 7.43
N ASP A 26 8.78 5.44 6.78
CA ASP A 26 9.44 6.52 6.02
C ASP A 26 8.59 7.02 4.85
N ARG A 27 7.78 6.12 4.29
CA ARG A 27 6.85 6.39 3.19
C ARG A 27 5.44 6.69 3.68
N LEU A 28 5.20 6.75 4.99
CA LEU A 28 3.88 7.08 5.53
C LEU A 28 3.46 8.52 5.21
N THR A 29 4.44 9.44 5.12
CA THR A 29 4.24 10.84 4.69
C THR A 29 3.69 10.96 3.26
N PHE A 30 3.80 9.90 2.46
CA PHE A 30 3.18 9.80 1.14
C PHE A 30 1.66 9.52 1.21
N PHE A 31 1.19 8.90 2.27
CA PHE A 31 -0.21 8.59 2.47
C PHE A 31 -0.91 9.70 3.27
N PRO A 32 -2.24 9.78 3.21
CA PRO A 32 -2.98 10.63 4.13
C PRO A 32 -2.81 10.12 5.56
N THR A 33 -3.19 10.95 6.53
CA THR A 33 -3.12 10.63 7.97
C THR A 33 -3.65 9.23 8.26
N LEU A 34 -2.98 8.52 9.16
CA LEU A 34 -3.41 7.21 9.62
C LEU A 34 -4.88 7.21 10.07
N GLY A 35 -5.63 6.17 9.72
CA GLY A 35 -7.06 6.06 10.01
C GLY A 35 -7.96 6.92 9.12
N ARG A 36 -7.40 7.81 8.28
CA ARG A 36 -8.18 8.63 7.37
C ARG A 36 -8.50 7.85 6.09
N ARG A 37 -9.78 7.76 5.79
CA ARG A 37 -10.27 7.14 4.55
C ARG A 37 -9.95 8.03 3.36
N PHE A 38 -9.45 7.45 2.29
CA PHE A 38 -9.13 8.13 1.04
C PHE A 38 -9.62 7.35 -0.17
N GLN A 39 -9.73 8.04 -1.30
CA GLN A 39 -10.21 7.45 -2.53
C GLN A 39 -9.02 6.85 -3.29
N MET A 40 -9.03 5.53 -3.44
CA MET A 40 -8.03 4.77 -4.20
C MET A 40 -8.65 4.24 -5.48
N ILE A 41 -8.07 4.59 -6.63
CA ILE A 41 -8.51 4.14 -7.95
C ILE A 41 -7.61 2.98 -8.38
N GLN A 42 -8.17 1.77 -8.40
CA GLN A 42 -7.49 0.56 -8.82
C GLN A 42 -8.14 0.06 -10.12
N ASN A 43 -7.35 -0.05 -11.20
CA ASN A 43 -7.84 -0.53 -12.50
C ASN A 43 -9.12 0.20 -12.97
N GLY A 44 -9.13 1.54 -12.86
CA GLY A 44 -10.29 2.38 -13.19
C GLY A 44 -11.45 2.33 -12.18
N ARG A 45 -11.43 1.42 -11.19
CA ARG A 45 -12.45 1.34 -10.14
C ARG A 45 -12.03 2.14 -8.92
N SER A 46 -12.83 3.13 -8.55
CA SER A 46 -12.62 3.86 -7.30
C SER A 46 -13.12 3.03 -6.11
N ARG A 47 -12.29 2.95 -5.07
CA ARG A 47 -12.51 2.21 -3.83
C ARG A 47 -12.08 3.06 -2.65
N ARG A 48 -12.72 2.85 -1.50
CA ARG A 48 -12.31 3.49 -0.25
C ARG A 48 -11.20 2.66 0.37
N ALA A 49 -10.03 3.27 0.56
CA ALA A 49 -8.90 2.67 1.26
C ALA A 49 -8.60 3.49 2.52
N VAL A 50 -7.95 2.84 3.48
CA VAL A 50 -7.52 3.46 4.74
C VAL A 50 -6.15 2.89 5.11
N VAL A 51 -5.27 3.75 5.63
CA VAL A 51 -4.02 3.29 6.23
C VAL A 51 -4.33 2.89 7.67
N GLU A 52 -4.15 1.62 7.98
CA GLU A 52 -4.27 1.05 9.32
C GLU A 52 -2.87 0.81 9.89
N SER A 53 -2.77 0.75 11.22
CA SER A 53 -1.56 0.31 11.91
C SER A 53 -1.90 -0.75 12.93
N TYR A 54 -1.03 -1.74 13.07
CA TYR A 54 -1.05 -2.69 14.19
C TYR A 54 0.28 -2.70 14.91
N PRO A 55 0.28 -2.85 16.25
CA PRO A 55 1.51 -3.10 16.99
C PRO A 55 2.04 -4.49 16.62
N CYS A 56 3.31 -4.59 16.22
CA CYS A 56 4.03 -5.86 16.16
C CYS A 56 5.23 -5.84 17.11
N THR A 57 5.49 -7.00 17.69
CA THR A 57 6.69 -7.30 18.48
C THR A 57 7.72 -8.09 17.67
N CYS A 58 7.59 -8.13 16.34
CA CYS A 58 8.46 -8.90 15.44
C CYS A 58 9.96 -8.53 15.59
N ARG A 59 10.27 -7.32 16.09
CA ARG A 59 11.64 -6.84 16.35
C ARG A 59 12.19 -7.27 17.73
N GLY A 60 11.42 -8.02 18.51
CA GLY A 60 11.74 -8.44 19.86
C GLY A 60 10.98 -7.64 20.93
N PRO A 61 10.93 -8.16 22.17
CA PRO A 61 10.13 -7.59 23.27
C PRO A 61 10.59 -6.20 23.73
N GLY A 62 11.83 -5.80 23.43
CA GLY A 62 12.38 -4.47 23.78
C GLY A 62 12.19 -3.39 22.71
N LEU A 63 11.64 -3.73 21.54
CA LEU A 63 11.50 -2.81 20.41
C LEU A 63 10.07 -2.89 19.84
N PRO A 64 9.05 -2.41 20.57
CA PRO A 64 7.70 -2.34 20.02
C PRO A 64 7.72 -1.45 18.77
N HIS A 65 7.30 -2.02 17.62
CA HIS A 65 7.14 -1.26 16.39
C HIS A 65 5.72 -1.41 15.85
N SER A 66 5.25 -0.42 15.12
CA SER A 66 3.96 -0.51 14.44
C SER A 66 4.19 -0.78 12.97
N HIS A 67 3.51 -1.79 12.44
CA HIS A 67 3.39 -1.97 11.01
C HIS A 67 2.21 -1.16 10.51
N PHE A 68 2.44 -0.41 9.44
CA PHE A 68 1.41 0.33 8.73
C PHE A 68 1.04 -0.46 7.50
N PHE A 69 -0.24 -0.55 7.19
CA PHE A 69 -0.71 -1.31 6.05
C PHE A 69 -1.94 -0.69 5.42
N VAL A 70 -2.15 -0.99 4.15
CA VAL A 70 -3.35 -0.59 3.41
C VAL A 70 -3.98 -1.86 2.86
N ARG A 71 -5.28 -2.05 3.10
CA ARG A 71 -6.01 -3.18 2.50
C ARG A 71 -6.13 -2.97 1.00
N VAL A 72 -5.51 -3.86 0.24
CA VAL A 72 -5.59 -3.84 -1.23
C VAL A 72 -6.03 -5.24 -1.66
N LYS A 73 -7.23 -5.32 -2.22
CA LYS A 73 -7.74 -6.58 -2.77
C LYS A 73 -7.15 -6.80 -4.16
N ALA A 74 -7.04 -8.06 -4.56
CA ALA A 74 -6.55 -8.47 -5.88
C ALA A 74 -5.10 -8.02 -6.15
N VAL A 75 -4.21 -8.28 -5.18
CA VAL A 75 -2.75 -8.23 -5.36
C VAL A 75 -2.20 -9.64 -5.22
N ARG A 76 -1.17 -9.98 -5.98
CA ARG A 76 -0.51 -11.29 -5.90
C ARG A 76 0.95 -11.13 -5.50
N SER A 77 1.49 -12.15 -4.84
CA SER A 77 2.92 -12.23 -4.56
C SER A 77 3.71 -12.12 -5.87
N GLY A 78 4.70 -11.25 -5.91
CA GLY A 78 5.45 -10.95 -7.11
C GLY A 78 4.97 -9.71 -7.87
N ASP A 79 3.71 -9.31 -7.69
CA ASP A 79 3.16 -8.11 -8.33
C ASP A 79 3.87 -6.86 -7.84
N ARG A 80 3.97 -5.87 -8.73
CA ARG A 80 4.49 -4.55 -8.39
C ARG A 80 3.34 -3.57 -8.27
N VAL A 81 3.06 -3.13 -7.04
CA VAL A 81 2.09 -2.07 -6.79
C VAL A 81 2.74 -0.71 -6.90
N THR A 82 2.13 0.18 -7.66
CA THR A 82 2.54 1.57 -7.81
C THR A 82 1.38 2.47 -7.44
N ILE A 83 1.53 3.20 -6.35
CA ILE A 83 0.54 4.14 -5.84
C ILE A 83 1.01 5.55 -6.19
N ARG A 84 0.19 6.29 -6.91
CA ARG A 84 0.47 7.66 -7.35
C ARG A 84 -0.53 8.58 -6.67
N ARG A 85 -0.04 9.65 -6.05
CA ARG A 85 -0.90 10.68 -5.48
C ARG A 85 -1.37 11.60 -6.59
N ASP A 86 -2.68 11.83 -6.70
CA ASP A 86 -3.20 12.82 -7.63
C ASP A 86 -3.04 14.22 -7.03
N SER A 87 -2.06 14.97 -7.53
CA SER A 87 -1.77 16.33 -7.03
C SER A 87 -2.89 17.34 -7.32
N LYS A 88 -3.84 17.03 -8.21
CA LYS A 88 -4.98 17.91 -8.52
C LYS A 88 -6.09 17.83 -7.47
N SER A 89 -6.30 16.65 -6.88
CA SER A 89 -7.44 16.42 -5.97
C SER A 89 -7.04 16.17 -4.51
N GLY A 90 -5.75 15.98 -4.20
CA GLY A 90 -5.18 15.86 -2.84
C GLY A 90 -5.61 14.64 -2.00
N THR A 91 -6.71 14.00 -2.39
CA THR A 91 -7.40 12.92 -1.66
C THR A 91 -7.59 11.67 -2.52
N ARG A 92 -7.18 11.73 -3.80
CA ARG A 92 -7.26 10.64 -4.77
C ARG A 92 -5.88 10.02 -4.97
N PHE A 93 -5.83 8.70 -4.91
CA PHE A 93 -4.62 7.91 -5.11
C PHE A 93 -4.88 6.90 -6.22
N LEU A 94 -4.01 6.84 -7.22
CA LEU A 94 -4.10 5.88 -8.30
C LEU A 94 -3.22 4.69 -7.96
N LEU A 95 -3.81 3.51 -7.76
CA LEU A 95 -3.09 2.26 -7.55
C LEU A 95 -3.04 1.48 -8.86
N GLN A 96 -1.83 1.27 -9.37
CA GLN A 96 -1.54 0.42 -10.51
C GLN A 96 -0.88 -0.85 -10.01
N VAL A 97 -1.49 -2.00 -10.28
CA VAL A 97 -0.89 -3.31 -10.07
C VAL A 97 -0.28 -3.74 -11.40
N GLN A 98 1.03 -3.90 -11.44
CA GLN A 98 1.69 -4.55 -12.55
C GLN A 98 1.87 -6.01 -12.17
N SER A 99 1.07 -6.87 -12.79
CA SER A 99 1.15 -8.29 -12.54
C SER A 99 2.45 -8.86 -13.08
N HIS A 100 3.16 -9.65 -12.27
CA HIS A 100 4.36 -10.33 -12.76
C HIS A 100 3.92 -11.59 -13.53
N PRO A 101 4.32 -11.76 -14.81
CA PRO A 101 3.81 -12.84 -15.67
C PRO A 101 4.36 -14.25 -15.34
N GLY A 102 4.87 -14.48 -14.13
CA GLY A 102 5.73 -15.63 -13.81
C GLY A 102 5.15 -16.66 -12.83
N ARG A 103 3.82 -16.82 -12.74
CA ARG A 103 3.24 -17.93 -11.96
C ARG A 103 2.07 -18.52 -12.72
N GLU A 104 2.39 -19.44 -13.62
CA GLU A 104 1.44 -20.44 -14.11
C GLU A 104 0.92 -21.27 -12.90
N PRO A 105 -0.37 -21.63 -12.88
CA PRO A 105 -0.98 -22.41 -11.81
C PRO A 105 -0.40 -23.83 -11.70
#